data_AF-A8S0J6-F1
#
_entry.id   AF-A8S0J6-F1
#
_cell.length_a   1.000
_cell.length_b   1.000
_cell.length_c   1.000
_cell.angle_alpha   90.00
_cell.angle_beta   90.00
_cell.angle_gamma   90.00
#
_symmetry.space_group_name_H-M   'P 1'
#
loop_
_entity.id
_entity.type
_entity.pdbx_description
1 polymer ?
#
loop_
_entity_poly.entity_id
_entity_poly.type
_entity_poly.pdbx_seq_one_letter_code
_entity_poly.pdbx_strand_id
1 'polypeptide(L)' 'MEKQDETAEAMKTAMSIESMPEEAGPAEYIGKKQSGDRTYLLYRDKQGLYWYKTVFKTAAGYISEYEYIFGPKKNRRRR' A
#
# COMPACT_ATOMS: atom_id res chain seq x y z
N MET A 1 5.23 20.14 -14.15
CA MET A 1 3.89 19.55 -13.90
C MET A 1 4.00 18.09 -14.33
N GLU A 2 4.70 17.24 -13.55
CA GLU A 2 5.19 15.92 -14.05
C GLU A 2 5.05 14.76 -13.06
N LYS A 3 4.59 15.00 -11.82
CA LYS A 3 4.50 13.93 -10.80
C LYS A 3 3.27 13.04 -10.91
N GLN A 4 2.31 13.37 -11.78
CA GLN A 4 1.06 12.61 -11.90
C GLN A 4 1.21 11.38 -12.81
N ASP A 5 2.03 11.47 -13.86
CA ASP A 5 2.23 10.37 -14.81
C ASP A 5 2.96 9.16 -14.20
N GLU A 6 4.03 9.38 -13.42
CA GLU A 6 4.78 8.28 -12.80
C GLU A 6 3.88 7.47 -11.84
N THR A 7 3.00 8.13 -11.08
CA THR A 7 2.06 7.42 -10.20
C THR A 7 0.96 6.69 -10.97
N ALA A 8 0.59 7.16 -12.16
CA ALA A 8 -0.42 6.53 -13.00
C ALA A 8 0.13 5.26 -13.68
N GLU A 9 1.35 5.33 -14.21
CA GLU A 9 2.07 4.17 -14.76
C GLU A 9 2.42 3.15 -13.68
N ALA A 10 2.90 3.63 -12.53
CA ALA A 10 3.14 2.80 -11.37
C ALA A 10 1.86 2.06 -10.99
N MET A 11 0.70 2.71 -10.91
CA MET A 11 -0.53 2.01 -10.54
C MET A 11 -0.98 0.95 -11.57
N LYS A 12 -0.54 1.08 -12.82
CA LYS A 12 -0.88 0.15 -13.92
C LYS A 12 0.01 -1.09 -13.93
N THR A 13 1.26 -0.96 -13.48
CA THR A 13 2.27 -2.02 -13.48
C THR A 13 2.65 -2.51 -12.08
N ALA A 14 2.26 -1.78 -11.02
CA ALA A 14 2.65 -2.07 -9.66
C ALA A 14 2.08 -3.41 -9.20
N MET A 15 2.90 -4.12 -8.43
CA MET A 15 2.54 -5.39 -7.81
C MET A 15 2.26 -5.18 -6.32
N SER A 16 1.46 -6.07 -5.72
CA SER A 16 1.22 -6.03 -4.28
C SER A 16 2.54 -6.20 -3.55
N ILE A 17 2.81 -5.33 -2.57
CA ILE A 17 4.00 -5.46 -1.70
C ILE A 17 4.01 -6.78 -0.92
N GLU A 18 2.85 -7.43 -0.76
CA GLU A 18 2.75 -8.78 -0.17
C GLU A 18 3.37 -9.87 -1.05
N SER A 19 3.53 -9.61 -2.35
CA SER A 19 4.24 -10.48 -3.29
C SER A 19 5.68 -10.04 -3.52
N MET A 20 6.15 -9.01 -2.81
CA MET A 20 7.53 -8.53 -2.92
C MET A 20 8.48 -9.59 -2.32
N PRO A 21 9.46 -10.08 -3.09
CA PRO A 21 10.48 -10.97 -2.53
C PRO A 21 11.33 -10.18 -1.52
N GLU A 22 11.79 -10.83 -0.44
CA GLU A 22 12.68 -10.18 0.55
C GLU A 22 13.97 -9.63 -0.08
N GLU A 23 14.39 -10.19 -1.23
CA GLU A 23 15.54 -9.74 -2.02
C GLU A 23 15.32 -8.42 -2.77
N ALA A 24 14.08 -7.96 -2.94
CA ALA A 24 13.82 -6.67 -3.57
C ALA A 24 14.45 -5.52 -2.75
N GLY A 25 14.47 -5.65 -1.43
CA GLY A 25 15.05 -4.66 -0.55
C GLY A 25 14.08 -3.50 -0.23
N PRO A 26 14.60 -2.38 0.30
CA PRO A 26 13.75 -1.29 0.77
C PRO A 26 13.20 -0.47 -0.41
N ALA A 27 11.89 -0.58 -0.63
CA ALA A 27 11.20 0.23 -1.63
C ALA A 27 10.96 1.68 -1.14
N GLU A 28 11.24 2.64 -2.01
CA GLU A 28 11.08 4.07 -1.74
C GLU A 28 9.66 4.53 -2.01
N TYR A 29 9.07 5.30 -1.11
CA TYR A 29 7.72 5.81 -1.29
C TYR A 29 7.68 6.91 -2.35
N ILE A 30 6.96 6.67 -3.44
CA ILE A 30 6.85 7.62 -4.57
C ILE A 30 5.56 8.43 -4.53
N GLY A 31 4.51 7.90 -3.89
CA GLY A 31 3.23 8.59 -3.84
C GLY A 31 2.10 7.73 -3.32
N LYS A 32 0.89 8.30 -3.29
CA LYS A 32 -0.32 7.58 -2.93
C LYS A 32 -1.47 7.97 -3.82
N LYS A 33 -2.35 7.02 -4.08
CA LYS A 33 -3.58 7.21 -4.83
C LYS A 33 -4.76 6.85 -3.95
N GLN A 34 -5.65 7.80 -3.69
CA GLN A 34 -6.88 7.52 -2.98
C GLN A 34 -8.00 7.21 -3.97
N SER A 35 -8.76 6.16 -3.68
CA SER A 35 -9.95 5.75 -4.43
C SER A 35 -11.05 5.43 -3.42
N GLY A 36 -11.90 6.41 -3.12
CA GLY A 36 -12.91 6.31 -2.07
C GLY A 36 -12.29 6.05 -0.69
N ASP A 37 -12.71 4.96 -0.05
CA ASP A 37 -12.20 4.50 1.26
C ASP A 37 -10.85 3.77 1.17
N ARG A 38 -10.43 3.40 -0.05
CA ARG A 38 -9.15 2.71 -0.31
C ARG A 38 -8.08 3.72 -0.64
N THR A 39 -6.90 3.52 -0.08
CA THR A 39 -5.68 4.28 -0.38
C THR A 39 -4.61 3.30 -0.80
N TYR A 40 -4.08 3.49 -2.01
CA TYR A 40 -2.97 2.74 -2.55
C TYR A 40 -1.69 3.54 -2.30
N LEU A 41 -0.84 3.06 -1.41
CA LEU A 41 0.50 3.60 -1.20
C LEU A 41 1.41 2.99 -2.26
N LEU A 42 2.03 3.82 -3.08
CA LEU A 42 2.93 3.41 -4.16
C LEU A 42 4.37 3.57 -3.72
N TYR A 43 5.15 2.54 -4.02
CA TYR A 43 6.56 2.44 -3.74
C TYR A 43 7.30 2.04 -5.02
N ARG A 44 8.58 2.39 -5.08
CA ARG A 44 9.48 2.04 -6.16
C ARG A 44 10.72 1.39 -5.58
N ASP A 45 11.03 0.21 -6.07
CA ASP A 45 12.23 -0.50 -5.66
C ASP A 45 13.48 0.01 -6.40
N LYS A 46 14.67 -0.32 -5.89
CA LYS A 46 15.95 0.00 -6.54
C LYS A 46 16.07 -0.60 -7.95
N GLN A 47 15.37 -1.70 -8.21
CA GLN A 47 15.31 -2.33 -9.54
C GLN A 47 14.37 -1.58 -10.52
N GLY A 48 13.68 -0.53 -10.06
CA GLY A 48 12.71 0.21 -10.86
C GLY A 48 11.34 -0.47 -10.94
N LEU A 49 11.12 -1.54 -10.17
CA LEU A 49 9.82 -2.19 -10.03
C LEU A 49 8.90 -1.33 -9.15
N TYR A 50 7.64 -1.23 -9.56
CA TYR A 50 6.61 -0.54 -8.79
C TYR A 50 5.87 -1.50 -7.87
N TRP A 51 5.61 -1.04 -6.66
CA TRP A 51 4.94 -1.81 -5.64
C TRP A 51 3.82 -0.98 -5.04
N TYR A 52 2.71 -1.62 -4.69
CA TYR A 52 1.62 -0.95 -4.01
C TYR A 52 1.22 -1.67 -2.73
N LYS A 53 0.75 -0.89 -1.76
CA LYS A 53 0.11 -1.38 -0.55
C LYS A 53 -1.27 -0.77 -0.43
N THR A 54 -2.28 -1.63 -0.34
CA THR A 54 -3.66 -1.19 -0.12
C THR A 54 -3.89 -0.98 1.37
N VAL A 55 -4.31 0.22 1.75
CA VAL A 55 -4.74 0.57 3.10
C VAL A 55 -6.11 1.24 3.04
N PHE A 56 -6.95 1.00 4.03
CA PHE A 56 -8.30 1.55 4.12
C PHE A 56 -8.30 2.67 5.15
N LYS A 57 -8.83 3.83 4.77
CA LYS A 57 -8.98 4.95 5.70
C LYS A 57 -10.29 4.76 6.46
N THR A 58 -10.19 4.56 7.77
CA THR A 58 -11.35 4.47 8.68
C THR A 58 -11.35 5.63 9.66
N ALA A 59 -12.45 5.81 10.40
CA ALA A 59 -12.55 6.83 11.44
C ALA A 59 -11.47 6.71 12.53
N ALA A 60 -10.90 5.52 12.74
CA ALA A 60 -9.84 5.25 13.70
C ALA A 60 -8.42 5.44 13.13
N GLY A 61 -8.27 5.65 11.81
CA GLY A 61 -6.98 5.77 11.12
C GLY A 61 -6.86 4.88 9.89
N TYR A 62 -5.63 4.67 9.42
CA TYR A 62 -5.34 3.76 8.31
C TYR A 62 -5.25 2.32 8.82
N ILE A 63 -6.12 1.45 8.33
CA ILE A 63 -6.08 0.00 8.63
C ILE A 63 -5.72 -0.79 7.36
N SER A 64 -5.18 -1.99 7.55
CA SER A 64 -4.89 -2.90 6.43
C SER A 64 -6.17 -3.45 5.79
N GLU A 65 -6.08 -3.94 4.54
CA GLU A 65 -7.20 -4.65 3.89
C GLU A 65 -7.70 -5.82 4.74
N TYR A 66 -6.77 -6.56 5.33
CA TYR A 66 -7.09 -7.65 6.23
C TYR A 66 -7.91 -7.18 7.44
N GLU A 67 -7.51 -6.09 8.10
CA GLU A 67 -8.28 -5.55 9.24
C GLU A 67 -9.63 -4.96 8.82
N TYR A 68 -9.73 -4.45 7.59
CA TYR A 68 -11.00 -3.97 7.05
C TYR A 68 -11.98 -5.11 6.79
N ILE A 69 -11.52 -6.24 6.24
CA ILE A 69 -12.35 -7.40 5.88
C ILE A 69 -12.62 -8.30 7.10
N PHE A 70 -11.59 -8.62 7.88
CA PHE A 70 -11.66 -9.59 8.98
C PHE A 70 -11.85 -8.92 10.36
N GLY A 71 -11.90 -7.59 10.40
CA GLY A 71 -11.93 -6.80 11.63
C GLY A 71 -10.54 -6.67 12.26
N PRO A 72 -10.39 -5.74 13.23
CA PRO A 72 -9.14 -5.55 13.93
C PRO A 72 -8.73 -6.88 14.57
N LYS A 73 -7.46 -7.28 14.38
CA LYS A 73 -6.90 -8.49 14.99
C LYS A 73 -7.14 -8.35 16.49
N LYS A 74 -8.15 -9.06 17.00
CA LYS A 74 -8.64 -8.91 18.36
C LYS A 74 -7.52 -9.40 19.25
N ASN A 75 -6.59 -8.52 19.62
CA ASN A 75 -5.67 -8.75 20.70
C ASN A 75 -6.59 -8.98 21.89
N ARG A 76 -6.83 -10.26 22.19
CA ARG A 76 -7.33 -10.73 23.47
C ARG A 76 -6.31 -10.23 24.48
N ARG A 77 -6.42 -8.96 24.87
CA ARG A 77 -5.98 -8.48 26.18
C ARG A 77 -6.81 -9.31 27.14
N ARG A 78 -6.25 -10.47 27.49
CA ARG A 78 -6.72 -11.32 28.58
C ARG A 78 -6.75 -10.41 29.80
N ARG A 79 -7.95 -10.17 30.29
CA ARG A 79 -8.17 -9.61 31.62
C ARG A 79 -8.28 -10.78 32.57
#